data_AF-A0A914XJ03-F1
#
_entry.id   AF-A0A914XJ03-F1
#
_cell.length_a   1.000
_cell.length_b   1.000
_cell.length_c   1.000
_cell.angle_alpha   90.00
_cell.angle_beta   90.00
_cell.angle_gamma   90.00
#
_symmetry.space_group_name_H-M   'P 1'
#
loop_
_entity.id
_entity.type
_entity.pdbx_description
1 polymer ?
#
loop_
_entity_poly.entity_id
_entity_poly.type
_entity_poly.pdbx_seq_one_letter_code
_entity_poly.pdbx_strand_id
1 'polypeptide(L)'
;MYFASNLKVSLLAVLVIFEVAKCSSQTSNDASASYSTVSAMEGCRRQYQVEKLPTLEGMVGGGFDDLRNEPMAAVLDTTFLQCKTSPDRMYLISDQVEVTPVKRSQLDRTANFYEHYQDYF
;
A
#
# COMPACT_ATOMS: atom_id res chain seq x y z
N MET A 1 18.57 11.10 60.06
CA MET A 1 17.88 10.28 59.03
C MET A 1 17.58 11.14 57.80
N TYR A 2 18.56 11.46 56.95
CA TYR A 2 18.35 12.28 55.74
C TYR A 2 19.07 11.75 54.48
N PHE A 3 19.81 10.65 54.59
CA PHE A 3 20.61 10.12 53.48
C PHE A 3 19.85 9.13 52.57
N ALA A 4 18.83 8.45 53.08
CA ALA A 4 18.10 7.42 52.33
C ALA A 4 16.99 7.96 51.41
N SER A 5 16.51 9.18 51.64
CA SER A 5 15.46 9.82 50.82
C SER A 5 16.02 10.38 49.50
N ASN A 6 17.22 10.95 49.53
CA ASN A 6 17.86 11.56 48.36
C ASN A 6 18.26 10.53 47.29
N LEU A 7 18.64 9.31 47.70
CA LEU A 7 19.00 8.24 46.76
C LEU A 7 17.78 7.73 45.98
N LYS A 8 16.60 7.66 46.62
CA LYS A 8 15.34 7.26 45.97
C LYS A 8 14.85 8.30 44.97
N VAL A 9 14.99 9.59 45.29
CA VAL A 9 14.62 10.70 44.39
C VAL A 9 15.52 10.72 43.15
N SER A 10 16.82 10.47 43.32
CA SER A 10 17.78 10.38 42.20
C SER A 10 17.46 9.19 41.28
N LEU A 11 17.14 8.02 41.84
CA LEU A 11 16.81 6.84 41.03
C LEU A 11 15.50 7.00 40.25
N LEU A 12 14.48 7.63 40.85
CA LEU A 12 13.23 7.97 40.17
C LEU A 12 13.46 8.99 39.04
N ALA A 13 14.30 10.00 39.26
CA ALA A 13 14.64 10.97 38.20
C ALA A 13 15.33 10.31 37.01
N VAL A 14 16.27 9.38 37.26
CA VAL A 14 16.95 8.62 36.20
C VAL A 14 15.98 7.72 35.42
N LEU A 15 15.05 7.05 36.10
CA LEU A 15 14.03 6.23 35.44
C LEU A 15 13.05 7.06 34.60
N VAL A 16 12.64 8.24 35.09
CA VAL A 16 11.78 9.16 34.33
C VAL A 16 12.51 9.68 33.09
N ILE A 17 13.81 10.01 33.19
CA ILE A 17 14.61 10.44 32.03
C ILE A 17 14.73 9.30 31.00
N PHE A 18 14.90 8.05 31.42
CA PHE A 18 14.96 6.90 30.50
C PHE A 18 13.63 6.65 29.77
N GLU A 19 12.48 6.85 30.43
CA GLU A 19 11.17 6.72 29.76
C GLU A 19 10.87 7.90 28.82
N VAL A 20 11.26 9.13 29.17
CA VAL A 20 11.09 10.30 28.29
C VAL A 20 12.01 10.20 27.07
N ALA A 21 13.24 9.68 27.22
CA ALA A 21 14.16 9.47 26.10
C ALA A 21 13.65 8.43 25.07
N LYS A 22 12.89 7.42 25.51
CA LYS A 22 12.22 6.46 24.61
C LYS A 22 11.10 7.10 23.77
N CYS A 23 10.57 8.25 24.17
CA CYS A 23 9.47 8.94 23.49
C CYS A 23 9.93 10.05 22.52
N SER A 24 11.24 10.33 22.42
CA SER A 24 11.77 11.40 21.55
C SER A 24 12.06 10.95 20.11
N SER A 25 11.47 9.87 19.64
CA SER A 25 11.62 9.41 18.25
C SER A 25 10.31 9.57 17.49
N GLN A 26 9.96 10.82 17.17
CA GLN A 26 9.36 11.25 15.89
C GLN A 26 8.98 12.73 15.96
N THR A 27 9.88 13.59 15.51
CA THR A 27 9.51 14.88 14.89
C THR A 27 10.01 14.84 13.46
N SER A 28 9.28 14.16 12.57
CA SER A 28 9.47 14.33 11.13
C SER A 28 8.60 15.50 10.69
N ASN A 29 9.13 16.72 10.86
CA ASN A 29 8.73 17.85 10.02
C ASN A 29 9.55 17.77 8.73
N ASP A 30 9.25 16.77 7.89
CA ASP A 30 9.80 16.71 6.54
C ASP A 30 8.70 17.09 5.56
N ALA A 31 8.52 18.40 5.42
CA ALA A 31 7.96 18.95 4.19
C ALA A 31 8.91 18.55 3.05
N SER A 32 8.36 17.87 2.04
CA SER A 32 9.02 17.41 0.80
C SER A 32 9.94 16.18 0.88
N ALA A 33 9.48 15.09 1.51
CA ALA A 33 10.01 13.76 1.15
C ALA A 33 9.31 13.28 -0.14
N SER A 34 10.06 13.15 -1.24
CA SER A 34 9.60 12.38 -2.41
C SER A 34 9.44 10.93 -1.98
N TYR A 35 8.27 10.58 -1.46
CA TYR A 35 8.01 9.23 -0.98
C TYR A 35 8.06 8.29 -2.19
N SER A 36 9.01 7.35 -2.19
CA SER A 36 9.01 6.32 -3.22
C SER A 36 7.69 5.54 -3.14
N THR A 37 7.10 5.21 -4.28
CA THR A 37 5.80 4.51 -4.37
C THR A 37 5.81 3.20 -3.59
N VAL A 38 6.97 2.53 -3.54
CA VAL A 38 7.24 1.33 -2.75
C VAL A 38 7.15 1.60 -1.26
N SER A 39 7.79 2.65 -0.77
CA SER A 39 7.72 3.04 0.65
C SER A 39 6.29 3.40 1.05
N ALA A 40 5.54 4.10 0.19
CA ALA A 40 4.15 4.49 0.45
C ALA A 40 3.26 3.26 0.61
N MET A 41 3.38 2.33 -0.34
CA MET A 41 2.65 1.07 -0.34
C MET A 41 2.90 0.25 0.93
N GLU A 42 4.16 0.12 1.36
CA GLU A 42 4.48 -0.57 2.61
C GLU A 42 3.95 0.16 3.85
N GLY A 43 3.96 1.49 3.84
CA GLY A 43 3.36 2.31 4.91
C GLY A 43 1.88 2.01 5.10
N CYS A 44 1.12 1.99 4.00
CA CYS A 44 -0.31 1.68 4.02
C CYS A 44 -0.59 0.25 4.51
N ARG A 45 0.24 -0.73 4.10
CA ARG A 45 0.10 -2.12 4.58
C ARG A 45 0.26 -2.22 6.09
N ARG A 46 1.21 -1.49 6.67
CA ARG A 46 1.40 -1.44 8.13
C ARG A 46 0.23 -0.74 8.83
N GLN A 47 -0.27 0.37 8.28
CA GLN A 47 -1.36 1.15 8.89
C GLN A 47 -2.65 0.32 9.06
N TYR A 48 -3.03 -0.45 8.05
CA TYR A 48 -4.27 -1.24 8.13
C TYR A 48 -4.14 -2.54 8.94
N GLN A 49 -2.94 -2.88 9.45
CA GLN A 49 -2.68 -4.14 10.18
C GLN A 49 -3.13 -5.40 9.41
N VAL A 50 -3.31 -5.29 8.10
CA VAL A 50 -3.63 -6.42 7.22
C VAL A 50 -2.31 -6.94 6.73
N GLU A 51 -1.80 -7.99 7.35
CA GLU A 51 -0.49 -8.60 7.02
C GLU A 51 -0.33 -8.91 5.53
N LYS A 52 -1.43 -9.03 4.77
CA LYS A 52 -1.43 -9.29 3.34
C LYS A 52 -2.61 -8.64 2.61
N LEU A 53 -2.71 -7.31 2.59
CA LEU A 53 -3.58 -6.66 1.61
C LEU A 53 -2.87 -6.64 0.25
N PRO A 54 -3.29 -7.47 -0.74
CA PRO A 54 -2.70 -7.44 -2.06
C PRO A 54 -2.98 -6.09 -2.73
N THR A 55 -2.05 -5.66 -3.57
CA THR A 55 -2.32 -4.58 -4.50
C THR A 55 -3.17 -5.16 -5.64
N LEU A 56 -4.17 -4.43 -6.10
CA LEU A 56 -4.98 -4.90 -7.23
C LEU A 56 -4.09 -5.00 -8.48
N GLU A 57 -3.75 -6.21 -8.92
CA GLU A 57 -2.99 -6.46 -10.15
C GLU A 57 -3.83 -6.05 -11.38
N GLY A 58 -3.19 -5.48 -12.39
CA GLY A 58 -3.89 -4.91 -13.55
C GLY A 58 -4.28 -3.43 -13.38
N MET A 59 -3.48 -2.67 -12.61
CA MET A 59 -3.70 -1.24 -12.45
C MET A 59 -3.68 -0.55 -13.82
N VAL A 60 -4.75 0.20 -14.08
CA VAL A 60 -4.83 1.09 -15.23
C VAL A 60 -3.61 2.02 -15.24
N GLY A 61 -3.07 2.27 -16.42
CA GLY A 61 -1.89 3.12 -16.58
C GLY A 61 -0.59 2.39 -16.89
N GLY A 62 -0.58 1.06 -16.97
CA GLY A 62 0.47 0.32 -17.68
C GLY A 62 0.35 0.49 -19.20
N GLY A 63 1.48 0.62 -19.90
CA GLY A 63 1.50 0.56 -21.36
C GLY A 63 1.20 -0.85 -21.85
N PHE A 64 0.75 -0.97 -23.10
CA PHE A 64 0.46 -2.25 -23.74
C PHE A 64 0.91 -2.21 -25.20
N ASP A 65 1.59 -3.28 -25.66
CA ASP A 65 1.92 -3.47 -27.07
C ASP A 65 0.84 -4.34 -27.71
N ASP A 66 -0.06 -3.70 -28.48
CA ASP A 66 -1.20 -4.35 -29.11
C ASP A 66 -0.80 -5.43 -30.14
N LEU A 67 0.37 -5.29 -30.78
CA LEU A 67 0.80 -6.24 -31.82
C LEU A 67 1.34 -7.53 -31.21
N ARG A 68 1.99 -7.42 -30.05
CA ARG A 68 2.57 -8.56 -29.32
C ARG A 68 1.69 -9.07 -28.20
N ASN A 69 0.62 -8.34 -27.87
CA ASN A 69 -0.27 -8.62 -26.74
C ASN A 69 0.50 -8.71 -25.40
N GLU A 70 1.44 -7.80 -25.19
CA GLU A 70 2.37 -7.80 -24.05
C GLU A 70 2.28 -6.51 -23.22
N PRO A 71 2.34 -6.60 -21.87
CA PRO A 71 2.40 -5.44 -21.00
C PRO A 71 3.76 -4.72 -21.09
N MET A 72 3.72 -3.40 -21.18
CA MET A 72 4.89 -2.52 -21.24
C MET A 72 5.05 -1.73 -19.92
N ALA A 73 6.01 -0.82 -19.89
CA ALA A 73 6.27 0.03 -18.72
C ALA A 73 5.06 0.90 -18.35
N ALA A 74 5.02 1.37 -17.10
CA ALA A 74 4.00 2.30 -16.63
C ALA A 74 4.02 3.61 -17.43
N VAL A 75 2.84 4.04 -17.86
CA VAL A 75 2.57 5.31 -18.55
C VAL A 75 2.03 6.36 -17.57
N LEU A 76 1.24 5.93 -16.57
CA LEU A 76 0.70 6.80 -15.53
C LEU A 76 1.44 6.61 -14.21
N ASP A 77 1.45 7.68 -13.41
CA ASP A 77 2.02 7.65 -12.07
C ASP A 77 1.16 6.80 -11.13
N THR A 78 1.80 5.90 -10.39
CA THR A 78 1.14 4.95 -9.50
C THR A 78 1.51 5.28 -8.06
N THR A 79 0.70 6.14 -7.42
CA THR A 79 0.89 6.61 -6.04
C THR A 79 -0.09 5.95 -5.07
N PHE A 80 0.35 5.80 -3.81
CA PHE A 80 -0.40 5.15 -2.72
C PHE A 80 -0.41 6.00 -1.44
N LEU A 81 -0.32 7.32 -1.54
CA LEU A 81 -0.20 8.21 -0.39
C LEU A 81 -1.49 8.29 0.43
N GLN A 82 -2.64 8.06 -0.19
CA GLN A 82 -3.95 8.13 0.47
C GLN A 82 -4.40 6.78 1.03
N CYS A 83 -3.61 5.72 0.84
CA CYS A 83 -3.91 4.38 1.29
C CYS A 83 -5.35 3.93 0.92
N LYS A 84 -5.78 4.23 -0.31
CA LYS A 84 -7.11 3.86 -0.82
C LYS A 84 -7.24 2.34 -0.93
N THR A 85 -8.45 1.86 -0.68
CA THR A 85 -8.80 0.44 -0.81
C THR A 85 -9.99 0.28 -1.74
N SER A 86 -10.12 -0.91 -2.35
CA SER A 86 -11.31 -1.27 -3.12
C SER A 86 -12.58 -1.17 -2.25
N PRO A 87 -13.78 -1.04 -2.85
CA PRO A 87 -15.03 -0.93 -2.07
C PRO A 87 -15.30 -2.12 -1.13
N ASP A 88 -14.80 -3.30 -1.47
CA ASP A 88 -14.85 -4.50 -0.63
C ASP A 88 -13.67 -4.64 0.36
N ARG A 89 -12.75 -3.67 0.36
CA ARG A 89 -11.54 -3.59 1.20
C ARG A 89 -10.60 -4.79 1.08
N MET A 90 -10.68 -5.50 -0.04
CA MET A 90 -9.85 -6.68 -0.30
C MET A 90 -8.52 -6.32 -0.99
N TYR A 91 -8.43 -5.12 -1.58
CA TYR A 91 -7.24 -4.68 -2.32
C TYR A 91 -6.83 -3.26 -1.99
N LEU A 92 -5.53 -3.01 -2.04
CA LEU A 92 -4.96 -1.67 -2.11
C LEU A 92 -5.03 -1.16 -3.55
N ILE A 93 -5.49 0.07 -3.74
CA ILE A 93 -5.61 0.72 -5.05
C ILE A 93 -4.83 2.05 -5.06
N SER A 94 -4.39 2.50 -6.25
CA SER A 94 -3.69 3.77 -6.36
C SER A 94 -4.63 4.95 -6.12
N ASP A 95 -4.07 6.06 -5.66
CA ASP A 95 -4.77 7.31 -5.38
C ASP A 95 -5.56 7.85 -6.59
N GLN A 96 -5.11 7.56 -7.82
CA GLN A 96 -5.74 8.01 -9.07
C GLN A 96 -6.74 7.01 -9.66
N VAL A 97 -6.89 5.83 -9.06
CA VAL A 97 -7.73 4.75 -9.59
C VAL A 97 -9.02 4.66 -8.78
N GLU A 98 -10.14 4.48 -9.49
CA GLU A 98 -11.44 4.19 -8.90
C GLU A 98 -11.92 2.83 -9.41
N VAL A 99 -12.40 1.97 -8.50
CA VAL A 99 -12.79 0.59 -8.84
C VAL A 99 -14.30 0.42 -8.69
N THR A 100 -14.96 -0.02 -9.76
CA THR A 100 -16.37 -0.41 -9.72
C THR A 100 -16.48 -1.94 -9.64
N PRO A 101 -17.08 -2.50 -8.57
CA PRO A 101 -17.15 -3.96 -8.42
C PRO A 101 -18.22 -4.54 -9.35
N VAL A 102 -17.81 -5.44 -10.25
CA VAL A 102 -18.72 -6.21 -11.11
C VAL A 102 -18.63 -7.68 -10.74
N LYS A 103 -19.63 -8.19 -10.03
CA LYS A 103 -19.71 -9.61 -9.62
C LYS A 103 -20.59 -10.38 -10.59
N ARG A 104 -20.00 -10.90 -11.68
CA ARG A 104 -20.68 -11.73 -12.68
C ARG A 104 -19.88 -13.01 -12.91
N SER A 105 -20.57 -14.15 -12.94
CA SER A 105 -20.02 -15.43 -13.36
C SER A 105 -20.94 -16.01 -14.43
N GLN A 106 -20.36 -16.40 -15.56
CA GLN A 106 -21.08 -16.99 -16.69
C GLN A 106 -20.36 -18.29 -17.07
N LEU A 107 -21.13 -19.35 -17.25
CA LEU A 107 -20.64 -20.62 -17.78
C LEU A 107 -21.23 -20.80 -19.17
N ASP A 108 -20.37 -20.76 -20.18
CA ASP A 108 -20.73 -21.18 -21.53
C ASP A 108 -20.40 -22.66 -21.73
N ARG A 109 -21.27 -23.38 -22.42
CA ARG A 109 -21.08 -24.79 -22.80
C ARG A 109 -20.91 -24.97 -24.30
N THR A 110 -20.88 -23.86 -25.03
CA THR A 110 -20.65 -23.85 -26.47
C THR A 110 -19.16 -23.75 -26.77
N ALA A 111 -18.78 -24.19 -27.98
CA ALA A 111 -17.43 -24.05 -28.49
C ALA A 111 -17.45 -23.12 -29.70
N ASN A 112 -16.41 -22.30 -29.83
CA ASN A 112 -16.23 -21.47 -31.02
C ASN A 112 -15.48 -22.28 -32.08
N PHE A 113 -15.95 -22.22 -33.32
CA PHE A 113 -15.27 -22.77 -34.48
C PHE A 113 -14.88 -21.62 -35.41
N TYR A 114 -13.60 -21.53 -35.75
CA TYR A 114 -13.05 -20.50 -36.62
C TYR A 114 -12.56 -21.16 -37.92
N GLU A 115 -13.07 -20.70 -39.06
CA GLU A 115 -12.69 -21.23 -40.38
C GLU A 115 -11.37 -20.63 -40.87
N HIS A 116 -11.10 -19.37 -40.52
CA HIS A 116 -9.92 -18.65 -40.93
C HIS A 116 -9.22 -17.98 -39.75
N TYR A 117 -7.88 -17.86 -39.82
CA TYR A 117 -7.08 -17.28 -38.72
C TYR A 117 -7.40 -15.79 -38.48
N GLN A 118 -7.91 -15.09 -39.50
CA GLN A 118 -8.31 -13.67 -39.38
C GLN A 118 -9.61 -13.49 -38.57
N ASP A 119 -10.37 -14.57 -38.36
CA ASP A 119 -11.57 -14.55 -37.53
C ASP A 119 -11.25 -14.75 -36.04
N TYR A 120 -9.96 -14.91 -35.71
CA TYR A 120 -9.51 -14.95 -34.33
C TYR A 120 -9.63 -13.55 -33.71
N PHE A 121 -10.35 -13.49 -32.59
CA PHE A 121 -10.56 -12.28 -31.78
C PHE A 121 -9.75 -12.36 -30.49
#